data_AF-A0A453SLH8-F1
#
_entry.id   AF-A0A453SLH8-F1
#
_cell.length_a   1.000
_cell.length_b   1.000
_cell.length_c   1.000
_cell.angle_alpha   90.00
_cell.angle_beta   90.00
_cell.angle_gamma   90.00
#
_symmetry.space_group_name_H-M   'P 1'
#
loop_
_entity.id
_entity.type
_entity.pdbx_description
1 polymer ?
#
loop_
_entity_poly.entity_id
_entity_poly.type
_entity_poly.pdbx_seq_one_letter_code
_entity_poly.pdbx_strand_id
1 'polypeptide(L)'
;MDQMASACGEANKLLAMVCQPAEVKELVMIPSHIRFWGLDSGIRHSVGGGDYGSVRVGTYMGRKMIKCAASDLVSVSSTSDAPAQSDDYKEKGRDVLKSEASMEYLCKLPPHRYEAAYSKDIPETITGDAFLEKYGDHDDMVTVIDPKRSYSVKAPTRHPIYENFRV
;
A
#
# COMPACT_ATOMS: atom_id res chain seq x y z
N MET A 1 -4.18 -6.25 -13.73
CA MET A 1 -3.70 -5.29 -14.76
C MET A 1 -3.50 -6.04 -16.06
N ASP A 2 -2.64 -7.07 -16.07
CA ASP A 2 -2.29 -7.87 -17.24
C ASP A 2 -3.50 -8.45 -17.99
N GLN A 3 -4.49 -8.98 -17.27
CA GLN A 3 -5.71 -9.52 -17.88
C GLN A 3 -6.50 -8.44 -18.63
N MET A 4 -6.58 -7.23 -18.08
CA MET A 4 -7.30 -6.11 -18.69
C MET A 4 -6.53 -5.56 -19.89
N ALA A 5 -5.20 -5.42 -19.77
CA ALA A 5 -4.35 -5.03 -20.89
C ALA A 5 -4.45 -6.03 -22.07
N SER A 6 -4.47 -7.33 -21.77
CA SER A 6 -4.60 -8.37 -22.79
C SER A 6 -5.99 -8.42 -23.44
N ALA A 7 -7.05 -8.14 -22.69
CA ALA A 7 -8.43 -8.25 -23.18
C ALA A 7 -8.95 -6.97 -23.85
N CYS A 8 -8.52 -5.80 -23.37
CA CYS A 8 -9.06 -4.49 -23.77
C CYS A 8 -8.07 -3.64 -24.58
N GLY A 9 -6.88 -4.17 -24.88
CA GLY A 9 -5.86 -3.45 -25.66
C GLY A 9 -6.26 -3.27 -27.12
N GLU A 10 -5.90 -2.11 -27.69
CA GLU A 10 -6.09 -1.81 -29.11
C GLU A 10 -4.77 -1.43 -29.78
N ALA A 11 -4.64 -1.74 -31.07
CA ALA A 11 -3.45 -1.41 -31.85
C ALA A 11 -3.20 0.11 -31.86
N ASN A 12 -1.94 0.49 -31.62
CA ASN A 12 -1.49 1.88 -31.55
C ASN A 12 -2.14 2.73 -30.44
N LYS A 13 -2.64 2.11 -29.37
CA LYS A 13 -3.20 2.80 -28.21
C LYS A 13 -2.63 2.27 -26.89
N LEU A 14 -2.48 3.14 -25.90
CA LEU A 14 -2.24 2.78 -24.50
C LEU A 14 -3.59 2.67 -23.76
N LEU A 15 -3.70 1.71 -22.85
CA LEU A 15 -4.89 1.50 -22.03
C LEU A 15 -4.75 2.29 -20.72
N ALA A 16 -5.52 3.36 -20.56
CA ALA A 16 -5.65 4.05 -19.28
C ALA A 16 -6.66 3.29 -18.41
N MET A 17 -6.28 2.97 -17.17
CA MET A 17 -7.15 2.25 -16.24
C MET A 17 -6.86 2.64 -14.79
N VAL A 18 -7.87 2.48 -13.93
CA VAL A 18 -7.74 2.62 -12.48
C VAL A 18 -7.97 1.26 -11.81
N CYS A 19 -7.08 0.89 -10.88
CA CYS A 19 -7.16 -0.39 -10.17
C CYS A 19 -8.33 -0.46 -9.19
N GLN A 20 -8.86 0.69 -8.76
CA GLN A 20 -10.06 0.79 -7.92
C GLN A 20 -11.05 1.74 -8.59
N PRO A 21 -12.23 1.27 -9.02
CA PRO A 21 -12.84 -0.05 -8.81
C PRO A 21 -12.50 -1.11 -9.90
N ALA A 22 -11.31 -1.06 -10.51
CA ALA A 22 -10.92 -1.87 -11.68
C ALA A 22 -11.69 -1.46 -12.95
N GLU A 23 -11.51 -0.20 -13.35
CA GLU A 23 -12.22 0.42 -14.47
C GLU A 23 -11.23 0.80 -15.59
N VAL A 24 -11.58 0.44 -16.83
CA VAL A 24 -10.91 0.98 -18.02
C VAL A 24 -11.44 2.38 -18.25
N LYS A 25 -10.53 3.36 -18.34
CA LYS A 25 -10.88 4.77 -18.55
C LYS A 25 -10.99 5.11 -20.02
N GLU A 26 -9.87 5.17 -20.71
CA GLU A 26 -9.82 5.51 -22.13
C GLU A 26 -8.65 4.80 -22.82
N LEU A 27 -8.70 4.81 -24.15
CA LEU A 27 -7.62 4.34 -24.99
C LEU A 27 -6.89 5.53 -25.59
N VAL A 28 -5.66 5.75 -25.13
CA VAL A 28 -4.84 6.91 -25.51
C VAL A 28 -4.06 6.56 -26.77
N MET A 29 -4.32 7.26 -27.88
CA MET A 29 -3.58 7.08 -29.13
C MET A 29 -2.08 7.34 -28.92
N ILE A 30 -1.25 6.41 -29.39
CA ILE A 30 0.20 6.57 -29.43
C ILE A 30 0.54 7.54 -30.58
N PRO A 31 1.20 8.67 -30.32
CA PRO A 31 1.62 9.59 -31.38
C PRO A 31 2.48 8.90 -32.43
N SER A 32 2.28 9.26 -33.71
CA SER A 32 2.94 8.59 -34.84
C SER A 32 4.46 8.66 -34.83
N HIS A 33 5.03 9.63 -34.13
CA HIS A 33 6.48 9.82 -33.94
C HIS A 33 7.04 9.11 -32.68
N ILE A 34 6.20 8.41 -31.90
CA ILE A 34 6.59 7.63 -30.72
C ILE A 34 6.51 6.13 -31.05
N ARG A 35 7.49 5.36 -30.56
CA ARG A 35 7.54 3.90 -30.67
C ARG A 35 8.01 3.30 -29.35
N PHE A 36 7.47 2.15 -29.00
CA PHE A 36 7.86 1.37 -27.82
C PHE A 36 8.65 0.15 -28.28
N TRP A 37 9.72 -0.16 -27.55
CA TRP A 37 10.56 -1.33 -27.78
C TRP A 37 10.64 -2.12 -26.47
N GLY A 38 10.23 -3.39 -26.51
CA GLY A 38 10.45 -4.32 -25.40
C GLY A 38 11.82 -4.97 -25.57
N LEU A 39 12.72 -4.73 -24.63
CA LEU A 39 14.03 -5.38 -24.58
C LEU A 39 13.96 -6.51 -23.56
N ASP A 40 14.08 -7.76 -24.03
CA ASP A 40 14.18 -8.92 -23.15
C ASP A 40 15.56 -8.95 -22.50
N SER A 41 15.58 -9.04 -21.16
CA SER A 41 16.82 -9.16 -20.38
C SER A 41 17.52 -10.50 -20.56
N GLY A 42 16.82 -11.53 -21.06
CA GLY A 42 17.33 -12.90 -21.14
C GLY A 42 17.38 -13.62 -19.80
N ILE A 43 16.98 -12.98 -18.70
CA ILE A 43 16.94 -13.56 -17.35
C ILE A 43 15.52 -14.04 -17.08
N ARG A 44 15.38 -15.33 -16.73
CA ARG A 44 14.09 -15.87 -16.30
C ARG A 44 13.73 -15.34 -14.92
N HIS A 45 12.65 -14.56 -14.85
CA HIS A 45 11.99 -14.20 -13.60
C HIS A 45 10.67 -14.98 -13.47
N SER A 46 10.48 -15.67 -12.35
CA SER A 46 9.21 -16.35 -12.05
C SER A 46 8.38 -15.50 -11.08
N VAL A 47 7.19 -15.11 -11.51
CA VAL A 47 6.21 -14.41 -10.66
C VAL A 47 5.64 -15.29 -9.54
N GLY A 48 5.80 -16.62 -9.64
CA GLY A 48 5.44 -17.57 -8.58
C GLY A 48 6.54 -17.84 -7.56
N GLY A 49 7.69 -17.15 -7.66
CA GLY A 49 8.82 -17.31 -6.74
C GLY A 49 8.62 -16.60 -5.40
N GLY A 50 9.53 -16.88 -4.46
CA GLY A 50 9.48 -16.35 -3.09
C GLY A 50 9.64 -14.83 -2.97
N ASP A 51 10.10 -14.13 -4.01
CA ASP A 51 10.37 -12.69 -3.98
C ASP A 51 9.08 -11.86 -4.11
N TYR A 52 8.19 -12.22 -5.05
CA TYR A 52 6.89 -11.55 -5.16
C TYR A 52 6.05 -11.74 -3.90
N GLY A 53 5.99 -12.98 -3.39
CA GLY A 53 5.31 -13.29 -2.14
C GLY A 53 5.88 -12.50 -0.96
N SER A 54 7.20 -12.35 -0.87
CA SER A 54 7.85 -11.58 0.20
C SER A 54 7.50 -10.09 0.15
N VAL A 55 7.48 -9.48 -1.04
CA VAL A 55 7.09 -8.07 -1.20
C VAL A 55 5.63 -7.89 -0.79
N ARG A 56 4.74 -8.78 -1.22
CA ARG A 56 3.33 -8.76 -0.84
C ARG A 56 3.13 -8.88 0.67
N VAL A 57 3.77 -9.86 1.31
CA VAL A 57 3.74 -10.01 2.78
C VAL A 57 4.22 -8.72 3.44
N GLY A 58 5.37 -8.18 3.02
CA GLY A 58 5.91 -6.92 3.53
C GLY A 58 4.95 -5.73 3.41
N THR A 59 4.28 -5.58 2.27
CA THR A 59 3.27 -4.53 2.04
C THR A 59 2.11 -4.66 3.02
N TYR A 60 1.59 -5.87 3.21
CA TYR A 60 0.45 -6.12 4.11
C TYR A 60 0.84 -6.02 5.59
N MET A 61 2.05 -6.45 5.96
CA MET A 61 2.63 -6.21 7.29
C MET A 61 2.65 -4.73 7.63
N GLY A 62 3.17 -3.89 6.72
CA GLY A 62 3.21 -2.44 6.96
C GLY A 62 1.82 -1.81 7.02
N ARG A 63 0.86 -2.30 6.21
CA ARG A 63 -0.55 -1.91 6.34
C ARG A 63 -1.08 -2.23 7.73
N LYS A 64 -0.83 -3.44 8.25
CA LYS A 64 -1.25 -3.84 9.60
C LYS A 64 -0.64 -2.94 10.67
N MET A 65 0.67 -2.66 10.59
CA MET A 65 1.36 -1.77 11.52
C MET A 65 0.73 -0.37 11.56
N ILE A 66 0.43 0.21 10.40
CA ILE A 66 -0.24 1.52 10.30
C ILE A 66 -1.64 1.47 10.94
N LYS A 67 -2.43 0.43 10.66
CA LYS A 67 -3.78 0.27 11.22
C LYS A 67 -3.75 0.17 12.75
N CYS A 68 -2.82 -0.61 13.30
CA CYS A 68 -2.63 -0.72 14.74
C CYS A 68 -2.22 0.62 15.35
N ALA A 69 -1.20 1.29 14.80
CA ALA A 69 -0.74 2.59 15.28
C ALA A 69 -1.83 3.65 15.24
N ALA A 70 -2.61 3.72 14.15
CA ALA A 70 -3.76 4.61 14.04
C ALA A 70 -4.83 4.32 15.11
N SER A 71 -5.11 3.04 15.38
CA SER A 71 -6.08 2.62 16.41
C SER A 71 -5.63 3.02 17.81
N ASP A 72 -4.34 2.85 18.11
CA ASP A 72 -3.74 3.26 19.39
C ASP A 72 -3.86 4.78 19.58
N LEU A 73 -3.58 5.58 18.55
CA LEU A 73 -3.72 7.05 18.60
C LEU A 73 -5.18 7.50 18.82
N VAL A 74 -6.17 6.79 18.26
CA VAL A 74 -7.60 7.06 18.50
C VAL A 74 -7.95 6.80 19.97
N SER A 75 -7.41 5.74 20.57
CA SER A 75 -7.67 5.38 21.97
C SER A 75 -7.12 6.43 22.94
N VAL A 76 -5.88 6.88 22.74
CA VAL A 76 -5.20 7.89 23.60
C VAL A 76 -5.89 9.26 23.53
N SER A 77 -6.39 9.63 22.36
CA SER A 77 -7.12 10.90 22.17
C SER A 77 -8.46 10.95 22.91
N SER A 78 -8.95 9.81 23.41
CA SER A 78 -10.21 9.72 24.19
C SER A 78 -10.00 9.91 25.69
N THR A 79 -8.77 9.81 26.19
CA THR A 79 -8.44 9.86 27.63
C THR A 79 -7.90 11.22 28.09
N SER A 80 -7.63 12.15 27.17
CA SER A 80 -7.12 13.49 27.50
C SER A 80 -8.28 14.50 27.67
N ASP A 81 -8.79 14.63 28.90
CA ASP A 81 -9.64 15.75 29.31
C ASP A 81 -8.83 17.05 29.39
N ALA A 82 -8.85 17.86 28.33
CA ALA A 82 -8.34 19.24 28.38
C ALA A 82 -9.37 20.20 27.77
N PRO A 83 -9.61 21.40 28.37
CA PRO A 83 -10.79 22.19 28.11
C PRO A 83 -10.80 22.85 26.71
N ALA A 84 -12.03 22.93 26.19
CA ALA A 84 -12.50 23.53 24.94
C ALA A 84 -11.65 24.65 24.32
N GLN A 85 -11.10 24.38 23.13
CA GLN A 85 -10.88 25.37 22.09
C GLN A 85 -11.34 24.77 20.75
N SER A 86 -12.33 25.45 20.14
CA SER A 86 -13.03 25.20 18.85
C SER A 86 -12.89 23.80 18.23
N ASP A 87 -13.95 23.00 18.37
CA ASP A 87 -13.98 21.54 18.22
C ASP A 87 -13.86 20.96 16.79
N ASP A 88 -13.82 21.78 15.74
CA ASP A 88 -13.82 21.27 14.35
C ASP A 88 -12.50 20.55 13.95
N TYR A 89 -11.34 21.04 14.41
CA TYR A 89 -10.04 20.46 14.04
C TYR A 89 -9.73 19.15 14.77
N LYS A 90 -10.18 19.02 16.03
CA LYS A 90 -10.00 17.77 16.81
C LYS A 90 -10.90 16.66 16.29
N GLU A 91 -12.13 16.99 15.92
CA GLU A 91 -13.08 16.04 15.35
C GLU A 91 -12.60 15.52 13.98
N LYS A 92 -12.15 16.42 13.09
CA LYS A 92 -11.52 16.05 11.81
C LYS A 92 -10.28 15.17 11.99
N GLY A 93 -9.41 15.48 12.96
CA GLY A 93 -8.23 14.66 13.25
C GLY A 93 -8.58 13.24 13.68
N ARG A 94 -9.62 13.10 14.52
CA ARG A 94 -10.10 11.79 14.98
C ARG A 94 -10.71 10.96 13.85
N ASP A 95 -11.44 11.59 12.93
CA ASP A 95 -12.03 10.90 11.80
C ASP A 95 -10.98 10.45 10.78
N VAL A 96 -9.92 11.24 10.56
CA VAL A 96 -8.76 10.81 9.77
C VAL A 96 -8.13 9.56 10.38
N LEU A 97 -7.85 9.54 11.69
CA LEU A 97 -7.25 8.38 12.35
C LEU A 97 -8.16 7.13 12.30
N LYS A 98 -9.47 7.28 12.46
CA LYS A 98 -10.43 6.17 12.27
C LYS A 98 -10.40 5.62 10.84
N SER A 99 -10.30 6.51 9.84
CA SER A 99 -10.19 6.10 8.43
C SER A 99 -8.88 5.35 8.17
N GLU A 100 -7.78 5.76 8.80
CA GLU A 100 -6.48 5.09 8.69
C GLU A 100 -6.48 3.73 9.41
N ALA A 101 -7.12 3.63 10.58
CA ALA A 101 -7.29 2.39 11.34
C ALA A 101 -8.14 1.34 10.60
N SER A 102 -9.12 1.78 9.81
CA SER A 102 -10.02 0.91 9.03
C SER A 102 -9.58 0.74 7.57
N MET A 103 -8.43 1.29 7.18
CA MET A 103 -7.98 1.31 5.80
C MET A 103 -7.73 -0.09 5.23
N GLU A 104 -8.26 -0.34 4.04
CA GLU A 104 -8.02 -1.59 3.30
C GLU A 104 -6.81 -1.49 2.35
N TYR A 105 -6.52 -0.31 1.81
CA TYR A 105 -5.50 -0.13 0.77
C TYR A 105 -4.58 1.04 1.08
N LEU A 106 -3.27 0.76 1.12
CA LEU A 106 -2.23 1.74 1.43
C LEU A 106 -2.22 2.94 0.48
N CYS A 107 -2.65 2.78 -0.78
CA CYS A 107 -2.75 3.89 -1.73
C CYS A 107 -3.72 5.00 -1.29
N LYS A 108 -4.61 4.72 -0.33
CA LYS A 108 -5.52 5.72 0.26
C LYS A 108 -4.82 6.61 1.30
N LEU A 109 -3.61 6.26 1.75
CA LEU A 109 -2.83 7.06 2.69
C LEU A 109 -1.99 8.10 1.92
N PRO A 110 -2.13 9.41 2.20
CA PRO A 110 -1.28 10.42 1.60
C PRO A 110 0.19 10.32 2.06
N PRO A 111 1.19 10.60 1.20
CA PRO A 111 2.61 10.54 1.59
C PRO A 111 2.97 11.40 2.80
N HIS A 112 2.43 12.62 2.89
CA HIS A 112 2.71 13.52 4.01
C HIS A 112 2.18 12.97 5.34
N ARG A 113 1.05 12.25 5.33
CA ARG A 113 0.51 11.56 6.52
C ARG A 113 1.42 10.42 6.93
N TYR A 114 1.82 9.60 5.96
CA TYR A 114 2.76 8.49 6.19
C TYR A 114 4.07 8.98 6.81
N GLU A 115 4.69 10.02 6.25
CA GLU A 115 5.97 10.53 6.73
C GLU A 115 5.89 11.17 8.11
N ALA A 116 4.79 11.87 8.40
CA ALA A 116 4.63 12.54 9.68
C ALA A 116 4.32 11.55 10.82
N ALA A 117 3.49 10.54 10.57
CA ALA A 117 2.91 9.71 11.62
C ALA A 117 3.47 8.28 11.72
N TYR A 118 3.98 7.70 10.63
CA TYR A 118 4.23 6.25 10.58
C TYR A 118 5.63 5.86 10.09
N SER A 119 6.28 6.67 9.25
CA SER A 119 7.51 6.26 8.54
C SER A 119 8.69 5.93 9.45
N LYS A 120 8.73 6.51 10.66
CA LYS A 120 9.79 6.27 11.66
C LYS A 120 9.60 4.96 12.41
N ASP A 121 8.35 4.54 12.61
CA ASP A 121 8.02 3.36 13.43
C ASP A 121 7.97 2.06 12.61
N ILE A 122 7.91 2.18 11.29
CA ILE A 122 7.95 1.01 10.39
C ILE A 122 9.42 0.62 10.14
N PRO A 123 9.83 -0.59 10.56
CA PRO A 123 11.19 -1.04 10.39
C PRO A 123 11.49 -1.38 8.93
N GLU A 124 12.76 -1.31 8.54
CA GLU A 124 13.19 -1.75 7.20
C GLU A 124 12.89 -3.23 6.98
N THR A 125 13.15 -4.05 8.00
CA THR A 125 12.90 -5.50 8.00
C THR A 125 12.34 -5.97 9.34
N ILE A 126 11.55 -7.04 9.33
CA ILE A 126 11.07 -7.74 10.53
C ILE A 126 11.03 -9.24 10.26
N THR A 127 11.28 -10.06 11.27
CA THR A 127 11.08 -11.50 11.18
C THR A 127 9.60 -11.86 11.31
N GLY A 128 9.18 -12.94 10.66
CA GLY A 128 7.78 -13.38 10.66
C GLY A 128 7.28 -13.68 12.07
N ASP A 129 8.10 -14.33 12.90
CA ASP A 129 7.78 -14.63 14.31
C ASP A 129 7.54 -13.37 15.15
N ALA A 130 8.44 -12.39 15.07
CA ALA A 130 8.32 -11.12 15.80
C ALA A 130 7.10 -10.31 15.33
N PHE A 131 6.77 -10.38 14.05
CA PHE A 131 5.54 -9.77 13.54
C PHE A 131 4.30 -10.47 14.10
N LEU A 132 4.25 -11.80 14.03
CA LEU A 132 3.12 -12.60 14.50
C LEU A 132 2.88 -12.41 16.01
N GLU A 133 3.95 -12.36 16.80
CA GLU A 133 3.87 -12.13 18.25
C GLU A 133 3.25 -10.76 18.59
N LYS A 134 3.63 -9.71 17.85
CA LYS A 134 3.21 -8.34 18.15
C LYS A 134 1.89 -7.93 17.50
N TYR A 135 1.65 -8.35 16.26
CA TYR A 135 0.55 -7.85 15.42
C TYR A 135 -0.46 -8.93 15.04
N GLY A 136 -0.17 -10.21 15.33
CA GLY A 136 -0.94 -11.33 14.81
C GLY A 136 -0.77 -11.47 13.30
N ASP A 137 -1.87 -11.66 12.58
CA ASP A 137 -1.87 -11.85 11.13
C ASP A 137 -1.78 -10.53 10.33
N HIS A 138 -1.33 -10.59 9.07
CA HIS A 138 -1.25 -9.45 8.15
C HIS A 138 -2.53 -9.21 7.33
N ASP A 139 -3.56 -10.04 7.52
CA ASP A 139 -4.87 -9.95 6.87
C ASP A 139 -4.78 -9.99 5.32
N ASP A 140 -3.93 -10.87 4.79
CA ASP A 140 -3.88 -11.20 3.35
C ASP A 140 -4.43 -12.60 3.08
N MET A 141 -5.37 -12.72 2.15
CA MET A 141 -5.99 -14.00 1.81
C MET A 141 -5.13 -14.89 0.90
N VAL A 142 -4.04 -14.33 0.33
CA VAL A 142 -3.24 -15.01 -0.70
C VAL A 142 -1.91 -15.53 -0.15
N THR A 143 -1.30 -14.82 0.81
CA THR A 143 0.01 -15.16 1.36
C THR A 143 -0.07 -15.55 2.82
N VAL A 144 0.88 -16.38 3.26
CA VAL A 144 1.03 -16.79 4.65
C VAL A 144 2.40 -16.35 5.13
N ILE A 145 2.47 -15.84 6.36
CA ILE A 145 3.74 -15.46 7.00
C ILE A 145 4.48 -16.73 7.40
N ASP A 146 5.72 -16.88 6.93
CA ASP A 146 6.66 -17.87 7.46
C ASP A 146 7.36 -17.28 8.69
N PRO A 147 7.16 -17.86 9.90
CA PRO A 147 7.76 -17.34 11.13
C PRO A 147 9.29 -17.26 11.08
N LYS A 148 9.94 -18.14 10.32
CA LYS A 148 11.41 -18.25 10.26
C LYS A 148 12.04 -17.28 9.25
N ARG A 149 11.23 -16.61 8.43
CA ARG A 149 11.70 -15.73 7.37
C ARG A 149 11.75 -14.28 7.83
N SER A 150 12.72 -13.52 7.32
CA SER A 150 12.76 -12.07 7.45
C SER A 150 12.16 -11.41 6.20
N TYR A 151 11.33 -10.40 6.42
CA TYR A 151 10.61 -9.67 5.38
C TYR A 151 11.03 -8.20 5.38
N SER A 152 11.27 -7.62 4.21
CA SER A 152 11.33 -6.17 4.06
C SER A 152 9.92 -5.59 4.21
N VAL A 153 9.75 -4.55 5.04
CA VAL A 153 8.43 -3.98 5.33
C VAL A 153 8.33 -2.54 4.83
N LYS A 154 9.30 -1.69 5.17
CA LYS A 154 9.22 -0.27 4.85
C LYS A 154 9.14 0.04 3.36
N ALA A 155 10.03 -0.52 2.54
CA ALA A 155 10.01 -0.27 1.09
C ALA A 155 8.71 -0.77 0.42
N PRO A 156 8.25 -2.02 0.66
CA PRO A 156 6.96 -2.49 0.15
C PRO A 156 5.74 -1.71 0.66
N THR A 157 5.82 -1.09 1.84
CA THR A 157 4.76 -0.22 2.38
C THR A 157 4.72 1.13 1.66
N ARG A 158 5.89 1.73 1.45
CA ARG A 158 6.03 3.02 0.76
C ARG A 158 5.55 2.91 -0.69
N HIS A 159 5.94 1.86 -1.41
CA HIS A 159 5.68 1.77 -2.84
C HIS A 159 4.25 2.15 -3.28
N PRO A 160 3.16 1.53 -2.77
CA PRO A 160 1.79 1.89 -3.17
C PRO A 160 1.36 3.31 -2.74
N ILE A 161 1.93 3.86 -1.68
CA ILE A 161 1.62 5.22 -1.18
C ILE A 161 2.18 6.28 -2.14
N TYR A 162 3.46 6.19 -2.46
CA TYR A 162 4.11 7.20 -3.31
C TYR A 162 3.77 7.00 -4.78
N GLU A 163 3.60 5.76 -5.23
CA GLU A 163 3.24 5.49 -6.62
C GLU A 163 1.87 6.08 -6.94
N ASN A 164 0.88 5.92 -6.05
CA ASN A 164 -0.44 6.52 -6.25
C ASN A 164 -0.43 8.06 -6.21
N PHE A 165 0.55 8.69 -5.55
CA PHE A 165 0.66 10.15 -5.51
C PHE A 165 1.27 10.74 -6.79
N ARG A 166 1.92 9.92 -7.62
CA ARG A 166 2.59 10.36 -8.86
C ARG A 166 1.66 10.44 -10.07
N VAL A 167 0.47 9.84 -9.96
CA VAL A 167 -0.57 9.74 -10.99
C VAL A 167 -1.74 10.63 -10.60
#